data_AF-A0A9K3KLJ8-F1
#
_entry.id   AF-A0A9K3KLJ8-F1
#
_cell.length_a   1.000
_cell.length_b   1.000
_cell.length_c   1.000
_cell.angle_alpha   90.00
_cell.angle_beta   90.00
_cell.angle_gamma   90.00
#
_symmetry.space_group_name_H-M   'P 1'
#
loop_
_entity.id
_entity.type
_entity.pdbx_description
1 polymer ?
#
loop_
_entity_poly.entity_id
_entity_poly.type
_entity_poly.pdbx_seq_one_letter_code
_entity_poly.pdbx_strand_id
1 'polypeptide(L)'
;MTTTTITKCPSNLLILPMAHAWEWSDFTTSGSTTASKNNNNNNNDLSTTNQPTTWLSRPEISAMRVRDIKRRLARTHGYSADELAKMLDKQELISALWGEEYKEYQKGKLKRQRQVIIEGIWTALIGVVILVGWPLWKHVYEVAMVNWVVYTDRKLLEIQKCRDYKSMAASIGVVLMIGVDVLQLWLSVSVLLSWVITSKYFFPMPTLAIRPAQFMGEKVAHGPMGRYGMNVAPMAITWTLRFLRTQVESYTAKALSHAYQQQRKESRANETEEERAARKAARRAAKRLAKEEAAQKELERQQQQAQFRKEMADQASQQLFGRQQQQQQQQQQPPRHPQQHQEQGKPQRSPFEEDENHQQSYDDLNDHEFLSDNEDNEDEDEMEAKRQFEADLQHVDINDLD
;
A
#
# COMPACT_ATOMS: atom_id res chain seq x y z
N MET A 1 -23.67 -31.73 10.23
CA MET A 1 -23.08 -32.71 9.28
C MET A 1 -23.67 -32.43 7.92
N THR A 2 -22.98 -31.60 7.14
CA THR A 2 -23.41 -31.15 5.81
C THR A 2 -22.32 -31.55 4.84
N THR A 3 -22.58 -32.59 4.07
CA THR A 3 -21.70 -33.15 3.05
C THR A 3 -21.69 -32.22 1.84
N THR A 4 -20.63 -31.44 1.68
CA THR A 4 -20.34 -30.69 0.46
C THR A 4 -19.64 -31.60 -0.54
N THR A 5 -20.37 -31.96 -1.59
CA THR A 5 -19.83 -32.68 -2.75
C THR A 5 -18.93 -31.76 -3.58
N ILE A 6 -17.64 -32.07 -3.60
CA ILE A 6 -16.63 -31.43 -4.45
C ILE A 6 -16.78 -31.99 -5.87
N THR A 7 -17.38 -31.23 -6.76
CA THR A 7 -17.38 -31.51 -8.21
C THR A 7 -16.03 -31.13 -8.83
N LYS A 8 -15.27 -32.16 -9.25
CA LYS A 8 -14.08 -32.05 -10.10
C LYS A 8 -14.48 -31.49 -11.48
N CYS A 9 -13.98 -30.31 -11.83
CA CYS A 9 -14.05 -29.83 -13.21
C CYS A 9 -12.97 -30.51 -14.07
N PRO A 10 -13.29 -30.96 -15.29
CA PRO A 10 -12.32 -31.58 -16.19
C PRO A 10 -11.38 -30.53 -16.79
N SER A 11 -10.08 -30.74 -16.56
CA SER A 11 -8.93 -29.92 -16.97
C SER A 11 -8.56 -30.06 -18.45
N ASN A 12 -9.52 -30.05 -19.38
CA ASN A 12 -9.24 -30.26 -20.81
C ASN A 12 -10.09 -29.37 -21.70
N LEU A 13 -9.70 -28.10 -21.89
CA LEU A 13 -10.01 -27.31 -23.11
C LEU A 13 -9.41 -25.90 -23.05
N LEU A 14 -8.08 -25.78 -23.18
CA LEU A 14 -7.43 -24.51 -23.53
C LEU A 14 -6.36 -24.77 -24.59
N ILE A 15 -6.81 -25.23 -25.76
CA ILE A 15 -6.04 -25.15 -27.00
C ILE A 15 -6.88 -24.30 -27.97
N LEU A 16 -6.41 -23.06 -28.16
CA LEU A 16 -6.58 -22.17 -29.32
C LEU A 16 -8.01 -21.86 -29.82
N PRO A 17 -8.35 -20.56 -29.84
CA PRO A 17 -8.61 -19.93 -31.13
C PRO A 17 -7.83 -18.61 -31.27
N MET A 18 -6.52 -18.69 -31.50
CA MET A 18 -5.72 -17.51 -31.92
C MET A 18 -5.91 -17.16 -33.41
N ALA A 19 -6.73 -17.91 -34.16
CA ALA A 19 -6.85 -17.74 -35.61
C ALA A 19 -7.95 -16.75 -36.06
N HIS A 20 -8.82 -16.27 -35.18
CA HIS A 20 -9.98 -15.43 -35.58
C HIS A 20 -9.86 -13.94 -35.27
N ALA A 21 -8.74 -13.47 -34.71
CA ALA A 21 -8.54 -12.06 -34.37
C ALA A 21 -8.09 -11.19 -35.56
N TRP A 22 -7.75 -11.78 -36.70
CA TRP A 22 -7.28 -11.04 -37.88
C TRP A 22 -8.38 -10.62 -38.86
N GLU A 23 -9.60 -11.14 -38.75
CA GLU A 23 -10.70 -10.77 -39.65
C GLU A 23 -11.52 -9.55 -39.19
N TRP A 24 -11.25 -9.02 -37.98
CA TRP A 24 -12.05 -7.90 -37.43
C TRP A 24 -11.44 -6.51 -37.68
N SER A 25 -10.19 -6.40 -38.16
CA SER A 25 -9.60 -5.07 -38.45
C SER A 25 -10.19 -4.38 -39.68
N ASP A 26 -10.83 -5.14 -40.57
CA ASP A 26 -11.48 -4.58 -41.77
C ASP A 26 -12.90 -4.09 -41.49
N PHE A 27 -13.49 -4.43 -40.33
CA PHE A 27 -14.88 -4.08 -40.01
C PHE A 27 -15.06 -2.73 -39.30
N THR A 28 -14.03 -2.17 -38.65
CA THR A 28 -14.15 -0.87 -37.97
C THR A 28 -13.65 0.33 -38.79
N THR A 29 -12.95 0.11 -39.90
CA THR A 29 -12.48 1.20 -40.78
C THR A 29 -13.53 1.64 -41.82
N SER A 30 -14.63 0.91 -41.97
CA SER A 30 -15.69 1.19 -42.97
C SER A 30 -16.90 1.99 -42.42
N GLY A 31 -16.89 2.33 -41.13
CA GLY A 31 -18.01 2.99 -40.42
C GLY A 31 -18.21 4.51 -40.62
N SER A 32 -17.74 5.12 -41.73
CA SER A 32 -18.08 6.51 -42.08
C SER A 32 -18.55 6.72 -43.52
N THR A 33 -18.87 5.64 -44.25
CA THR A 33 -19.67 5.75 -45.47
C THR A 33 -21.10 5.35 -45.16
N THR A 34 -21.92 6.37 -44.89
CA THR A 34 -23.38 6.27 -44.91
C THR A 34 -23.81 5.81 -46.30
N ALA A 35 -24.03 4.51 -46.44
CA ALA A 35 -24.76 3.92 -47.55
C ALA A 35 -26.23 4.36 -47.48
N SER A 36 -26.53 5.52 -48.08
CA SER A 36 -27.87 5.86 -48.52
C SER A 36 -28.20 4.95 -49.71
N LYS A 37 -28.88 3.84 -49.43
CA LYS A 37 -29.70 3.15 -50.44
C LYS A 37 -30.88 4.06 -50.76
N ASN A 38 -30.76 4.86 -51.81
CA ASN A 38 -31.93 5.44 -52.46
C ASN A 38 -31.96 5.02 -53.93
N ASN A 39 -32.83 4.05 -54.17
CA ASN A 39 -33.21 3.57 -55.48
C ASN A 39 -34.24 4.55 -56.02
N ASN A 40 -33.84 5.50 -56.87
CA ASN A 40 -34.76 6.11 -57.83
C ASN A 40 -34.02 6.86 -58.94
N ASN A 41 -34.33 6.44 -60.17
CA ASN A 41 -34.17 7.23 -61.39
C ASN A 41 -34.69 8.65 -61.17
N ASN A 42 -33.86 9.67 -61.37
CA ASN A 42 -34.14 10.75 -62.32
C ASN A 42 -33.04 11.83 -62.31
N ASN A 43 -32.71 12.22 -63.54
CA ASN A 43 -31.84 13.28 -64.03
C ASN A 43 -31.63 14.53 -63.17
N ASN A 44 -30.39 15.04 -63.27
CA ASN A 44 -29.98 16.44 -63.20
C ASN A 44 -30.23 17.20 -61.89
N ASP A 45 -29.30 17.07 -60.93
CA ASP A 45 -28.66 18.29 -60.41
C ASP A 45 -27.29 18.00 -59.77
N LEU A 46 -26.27 18.63 -60.32
CA LEU A 46 -24.86 18.36 -60.13
C LEU A 46 -24.28 19.36 -59.13
N SER A 47 -24.35 19.05 -57.83
CA SER A 47 -23.45 19.63 -56.81
C SER A 47 -23.51 18.86 -55.49
N THR A 48 -23.42 17.53 -55.56
CA THR A 48 -23.01 16.75 -54.39
C THR A 48 -21.54 16.99 -54.18
N THR A 49 -21.22 17.78 -53.16
CA THR A 49 -19.89 18.07 -52.64
C THR A 49 -19.29 16.77 -52.11
N ASN A 50 -18.83 15.94 -53.04
CA ASN A 50 -17.85 14.90 -52.79
C ASN A 50 -16.70 15.59 -52.08
N GLN A 51 -16.45 15.20 -50.83
CA GLN A 51 -15.15 15.49 -50.21
C GLN A 51 -14.09 15.08 -51.24
N PRO A 52 -13.26 16.02 -51.72
CA PRO A 52 -12.33 15.72 -52.79
C PRO A 52 -11.42 14.62 -52.27
N THR A 53 -11.43 13.46 -52.91
CA THR A 53 -10.26 12.60 -52.91
C THR A 53 -9.10 13.50 -53.33
N THR A 54 -8.21 13.80 -52.38
CA THR A 54 -7.23 14.88 -52.54
C THR A 54 -6.25 14.62 -53.68
N TRP A 55 -6.16 13.36 -54.13
CA TRP A 55 -5.28 12.89 -55.18
C TRP A 55 -6.06 12.59 -56.47
N LEU A 56 -5.52 13.02 -57.62
CA LEU A 56 -6.03 12.66 -58.95
C LEU A 56 -5.20 11.55 -59.57
N SER A 57 -5.87 10.68 -60.34
CA SER A 57 -5.19 9.66 -61.13
C SER A 57 -4.49 10.28 -62.36
N ARG A 58 -3.41 9.65 -62.85
CA ARG A 58 -2.67 10.11 -64.04
C ARG A 58 -3.58 10.38 -65.26
N PRO A 59 -4.59 9.54 -65.61
CA PRO A 59 -5.50 9.84 -66.72
C PRO A 59 -6.42 11.03 -66.44
N GLU A 60 -6.83 11.28 -65.19
CA GLU A 60 -7.58 12.48 -64.84
C GLU A 60 -6.71 13.73 -65.02
N ILE A 61 -5.44 13.67 -64.62
CA ILE A 61 -4.50 14.77 -64.81
C ILE A 61 -4.25 15.05 -66.30
N SER A 62 -4.11 14.01 -67.12
CA SER A 62 -3.87 14.19 -68.56
C SER A 62 -5.09 14.79 -69.27
N ALA A 63 -6.31 14.53 -68.78
CA ALA A 63 -7.56 15.11 -69.27
C ALA A 63 -7.72 16.60 -68.90
N MET A 64 -7.03 17.09 -67.86
CA MET A 64 -7.10 18.50 -67.45
C MET A 64 -6.48 19.45 -68.49
N ARG A 65 -6.98 20.70 -68.52
CA ARG A 65 -6.39 21.78 -69.31
C ARG A 65 -5.10 22.27 -68.65
N VAL A 66 -4.13 22.69 -69.45
CA VAL A 66 -2.80 23.20 -69.01
C VAL A 66 -2.93 24.28 -67.92
N ARG A 67 -3.86 25.22 -68.11
CA ARG A 67 -4.13 26.30 -67.15
C ARG A 67 -4.55 25.77 -65.77
N ASP A 68 -5.35 24.71 -65.73
CA ASP A 68 -5.89 24.16 -64.49
C ASP A 68 -4.82 23.32 -63.77
N ILE A 69 -3.98 22.61 -64.52
CA ILE A 69 -2.77 21.94 -64.00
C ILE A 69 -1.84 22.96 -63.34
N LYS A 70 -1.51 24.07 -64.01
CA LYS A 70 -0.64 25.13 -63.44
C LYS A 70 -1.23 25.75 -62.17
N ARG A 71 -2.54 26.04 -62.15
CA ARG A 71 -3.22 26.58 -60.97
C ARG A 71 -3.15 25.64 -59.78
N ARG A 72 -3.32 24.34 -60.00
CA ARG A 72 -3.24 23.33 -58.95
C ARG A 72 -1.81 23.16 -58.44
N LEU A 73 -0.82 23.10 -59.33
CA LEU A 73 0.59 23.05 -58.95
C LEU A 73 1.00 24.25 -58.09
N ALA A 74 0.53 25.46 -58.44
CA ALA A 74 0.80 26.68 -57.68
C ALA A 74 0.08 26.70 -56.31
N ARG A 75 -1.22 26.38 -56.28
CA ARG A 75 -2.04 26.52 -55.07
C ARG A 75 -1.88 25.38 -54.07
N THR A 76 -1.76 24.16 -54.56
CA THR A 76 -1.73 22.95 -53.73
C THR A 76 -0.30 22.57 -53.38
N HIS A 77 0.59 22.59 -54.37
CA HIS A 77 1.98 22.11 -54.21
C HIS A 77 3.00 23.24 -54.03
N GLY A 78 2.59 24.50 -54.13
CA GLY A 78 3.43 25.67 -53.82
C GLY A 78 4.47 26.02 -54.88
N TYR A 79 4.32 25.58 -56.13
CA TYR A 79 5.27 25.93 -57.19
C TYR A 79 5.28 27.43 -57.47
N SER A 80 6.49 27.98 -57.61
CA SER A 80 6.68 29.39 -57.95
C SER A 80 6.24 29.67 -59.39
N ALA A 81 5.84 30.91 -59.66
CA ALA A 81 5.45 31.33 -61.00
C ALA A 81 6.59 31.15 -62.03
N ASP A 82 7.84 31.31 -61.58
CA ASP A 82 9.03 31.17 -62.42
C ASP A 82 9.31 29.70 -62.81
N GLU A 83 9.07 28.74 -61.92
CA GLU A 83 9.18 27.31 -62.23
C GLU A 83 8.06 26.86 -63.18
N LEU A 84 6.85 27.37 -62.96
CA LEU A 84 5.69 27.12 -63.81
C LEU A 84 5.83 27.74 -65.21
N ALA A 85 6.57 28.84 -65.35
CA ALA A 85 6.85 29.48 -66.63
C ALA A 85 7.87 28.69 -67.47
N LYS A 86 8.85 28.04 -66.81
CA LYS A 86 9.86 27.18 -67.47
C LYS A 86 9.27 25.91 -68.07
N MET A 87 8.19 25.38 -67.48
CA MET A 87 7.47 24.21 -67.99
C MET A 87 6.49 24.65 -69.10
N LEU A 88 6.93 24.56 -70.35
CA LEU A 88 6.16 24.94 -71.54
C LEU A 88 5.30 23.78 -72.08
N ASP A 89 5.78 22.54 -71.96
CA ASP A 89 5.07 21.38 -72.49
C ASP A 89 4.01 20.87 -71.48
N LYS A 90 2.86 20.45 -72.01
CA LYS A 90 1.79 19.82 -71.23
C LYS A 90 2.28 18.54 -70.56
N GLN A 91 3.18 17.79 -71.22
CA GLN A 91 3.71 16.53 -70.66
C GLN A 91 4.58 16.76 -69.42
N GLU A 92 5.40 17.81 -69.41
CA GLU A 92 6.22 18.20 -68.25
C GLU A 92 5.36 18.63 -67.06
N LEU A 93 4.27 19.36 -67.32
CA LEU A 93 3.32 19.75 -66.27
C LEU A 93 2.54 18.56 -65.71
N ILE A 94 2.17 17.60 -66.57
CA ILE A 94 1.52 16.35 -66.14
C ILE A 94 2.49 15.53 -65.28
N SER A 95 3.75 15.38 -65.68
CA SER A 95 4.73 14.59 -64.93
C SER A 95 5.08 15.24 -63.60
N ALA A 96 5.23 16.57 -63.55
CA ALA A 96 5.45 17.32 -62.32
C ALA A 96 4.27 17.21 -61.36
N LEU A 97 3.03 17.44 -61.83
CA LEU A 97 1.84 17.32 -60.98
C LEU A 97 1.65 15.89 -60.48
N TRP A 98 1.84 14.90 -61.35
CA TRP A 98 1.77 13.49 -60.97
C TRP A 98 2.82 13.12 -59.91
N GLY A 99 4.05 13.63 -60.03
CA GLY A 99 5.12 13.37 -59.08
C GLY A 99 4.81 13.85 -57.66
N GLU A 100 4.29 15.08 -57.52
CA GLU A 100 3.93 15.62 -56.20
C GLU A 100 2.66 14.97 -55.63
N GLU A 101 1.61 14.76 -56.44
CA GLU A 101 0.40 14.06 -56.01
C GLU A 101 0.72 12.63 -55.55
N TYR A 102 1.62 11.92 -56.26
CA TYR A 102 2.08 10.59 -55.87
C TYR A 102 2.89 10.59 -54.56
N LYS A 103 3.69 11.64 -54.32
CA LYS A 103 4.46 11.82 -53.08
C LYS A 103 3.54 12.11 -51.89
N GLU A 104 2.48 12.91 -52.08
CA GLU A 104 1.46 13.12 -51.05
C GLU A 104 0.66 11.84 -50.77
N TYR A 105 0.28 11.11 -51.81
CA TYR A 105 -0.37 9.81 -51.68
C TYR A 105 0.50 8.82 -50.89
N GLN A 106 1.79 8.72 -51.20
CA GLN A 106 2.75 7.90 -50.46
C GLN A 106 2.87 8.32 -48.99
N LYS A 107 2.97 9.63 -48.71
CA LYS A 107 2.97 10.15 -47.32
C LYS A 107 1.69 9.79 -46.57
N GLY A 108 0.53 9.89 -47.22
CA GLY A 108 -0.76 9.51 -46.64
C GLY A 108 -0.85 8.01 -46.34
N LYS A 109 -0.42 7.16 -47.28
CA LYS A 109 -0.38 5.71 -47.11
C LYS A 109 0.54 5.30 -45.96
N LEU A 110 1.74 5.88 -45.86
CA LEU A 110 2.67 5.62 -44.77
C LEU A 110 2.12 6.06 -43.40
N LYS A 111 1.43 7.20 -43.31
CA LYS A 111 0.77 7.65 -42.07
C LYS A 111 -0.31 6.66 -41.62
N ARG A 112 -1.18 6.22 -42.53
CA ARG A 112 -2.22 5.23 -42.23
C ARG A 112 -1.62 3.88 -41.83
N GLN A 113 -0.61 3.40 -42.55
CA GLN A 113 0.10 2.17 -42.19
C GLN A 113 0.74 2.28 -40.79
N ARG A 114 1.36 3.42 -40.46
CA ARG A 114 1.90 3.65 -39.11
C ARG A 114 0.82 3.66 -38.05
N GLN A 115 -0.34 4.27 -38.31
CA GLN A 115 -1.47 4.27 -37.38
C GLN A 115 -1.96 2.84 -37.11
N VAL A 116 -2.22 2.06 -38.15
CA VAL A 116 -2.65 0.66 -38.01
C VAL A 116 -1.61 -0.18 -37.26
N ILE A 117 -0.31 0.01 -37.55
CA ILE A 117 0.76 -0.67 -36.82
C ILE A 117 0.78 -0.26 -35.34
N ILE A 118 0.67 1.03 -35.05
CA ILE A 118 0.65 1.54 -33.67
C ILE A 118 -0.57 1.01 -32.91
N GLU A 119 -1.76 1.03 -33.52
CA GLU A 119 -2.99 0.47 -32.95
C GLU A 119 -2.87 -1.04 -32.72
N GLY A 120 -2.26 -1.77 -33.65
CA GLY A 120 -1.96 -3.20 -33.51
C GLY A 120 -0.99 -3.47 -32.35
N ILE A 121 0.06 -2.67 -32.21
CA ILE A 121 1.03 -2.78 -31.10
C ILE A 121 0.34 -2.52 -29.75
N TRP A 122 -0.46 -1.46 -29.64
CA TRP A 122 -1.21 -1.17 -28.41
C TRP A 122 -2.18 -2.29 -28.04
N THR A 123 -2.91 -2.82 -29.03
CA THR A 123 -3.86 -3.92 -28.81
C THR A 123 -3.14 -5.19 -28.36
N ALA A 124 -2.00 -5.53 -28.98
CA ALA A 124 -1.18 -6.66 -28.58
C ALA A 124 -0.62 -6.48 -27.16
N LEU A 125 -0.15 -5.28 -26.81
CA LEU A 125 0.38 -4.97 -25.48
C LEU A 125 -0.71 -5.12 -24.41
N ILE A 126 -1.91 -4.59 -24.65
CA ILE A 126 -3.06 -4.77 -23.76
C ILE A 126 -3.42 -6.26 -23.62
N GLY A 127 -3.43 -7.00 -24.73
CA GLY A 127 -3.67 -8.45 -24.71
C GLY A 127 -2.66 -9.23 -23.86
N VAL A 128 -1.37 -8.89 -23.96
CA VAL A 128 -0.30 -9.49 -23.12
C VAL A 128 -0.48 -9.12 -21.65
N VAL A 129 -0.78 -7.86 -21.33
CA VAL A 129 -1.04 -7.41 -19.95
C VAL A 129 -2.24 -8.12 -19.35
N ILE A 130 -3.31 -8.34 -20.12
CA ILE A 130 -4.48 -9.09 -19.66
C ILE A 130 -4.13 -10.57 -19.45
N LEU A 131 -3.50 -11.24 -20.43
CA LEU A 131 -3.19 -12.68 -20.34
C LEU A 131 -2.18 -13.00 -19.23
N VAL A 132 -1.09 -12.23 -19.14
CA VAL A 132 -0.03 -12.44 -18.14
C VAL A 132 -0.47 -11.90 -16.78
N GLY A 133 -1.22 -10.79 -16.77
CA GLY A 133 -1.73 -10.18 -15.55
C GLY A 133 -2.90 -10.95 -14.94
N TRP A 134 -3.69 -11.72 -15.70
CA TRP A 134 -4.88 -12.41 -15.22
C TRP A 134 -4.68 -13.20 -13.90
N PRO A 135 -3.67 -14.09 -13.78
CA PRO A 135 -3.44 -14.79 -12.52
C PRO A 135 -3.07 -13.84 -11.37
N LEU A 136 -2.35 -12.75 -11.66
CA LEU A 136 -2.00 -11.73 -10.65
C LEU A 136 -3.24 -10.98 -10.19
N TRP A 137 -4.11 -10.55 -11.10
CA TRP A 137 -5.38 -9.89 -10.77
C TRP A 137 -6.28 -10.81 -9.94
N LYS A 138 -6.35 -12.10 -10.28
CA LYS A 138 -7.11 -13.09 -9.51
C LYS A 138 -6.54 -13.23 -8.09
N HIS A 139 -5.22 -13.35 -7.94
CA HIS A 139 -4.60 -13.46 -6.63
C HIS A 139 -4.79 -12.19 -5.79
N VAL A 140 -4.64 -11.00 -6.40
CA VAL A 140 -4.90 -9.72 -5.73
C VAL A 140 -6.36 -9.62 -5.31
N TYR A 141 -7.30 -10.06 -6.15
CA TYR A 141 -8.73 -10.09 -5.84
C TYR A 141 -9.05 -11.04 -4.67
N GLU A 142 -8.49 -12.25 -4.66
CA GLU A 142 -8.69 -13.22 -3.56
C GLU A 142 -8.15 -12.67 -2.23
N VAL A 143 -6.93 -12.11 -2.23
CA VAL A 143 -6.34 -11.50 -1.04
C VAL A 143 -7.15 -10.27 -0.59
N ALA A 144 -7.58 -9.43 -1.53
CA ALA A 144 -8.40 -8.28 -1.23
C ALA A 144 -9.76 -8.68 -0.67
N MET A 145 -10.39 -9.75 -1.19
CA MET A 145 -11.67 -10.27 -0.71
C MET A 145 -11.53 -10.83 0.71
N VAL A 146 -10.51 -11.64 0.99
CA VAL A 146 -10.27 -12.18 2.34
C VAL A 146 -10.00 -11.05 3.32
N ASN A 147 -9.13 -10.09 2.97
CA ASN A 147 -8.85 -8.94 3.83
C ASN A 147 -10.10 -8.06 4.04
N TRP A 148 -10.94 -7.93 3.01
CA TRP A 148 -12.21 -7.23 3.10
C TRP A 148 -13.17 -7.92 4.07
N VAL A 149 -13.32 -9.25 4.00
CA VAL A 149 -14.17 -10.03 4.91
C VAL A 149 -13.67 -9.90 6.36
N VAL A 150 -12.36 -10.07 6.59
CA VAL A 150 -11.77 -9.90 7.93
C VAL A 150 -11.98 -8.48 8.46
N TYR A 151 -11.85 -7.47 7.59
CA TYR A 151 -12.12 -6.08 7.95
C TYR A 151 -13.58 -5.86 8.32
N THR A 152 -14.53 -6.33 7.50
CA THR A 152 -15.96 -6.18 7.77
C THR A 152 -16.38 -6.90 9.05
N ASP A 153 -15.86 -8.10 9.29
CA ASP A 153 -16.16 -8.87 10.51
C ASP A 153 -15.63 -8.15 11.75
N ARG A 154 -14.40 -7.63 11.69
CA ARG A 154 -13.83 -6.82 12.77
C ARG A 154 -14.68 -5.58 13.06
N LYS A 155 -15.14 -4.87 12.01
CA LYS A 155 -16.01 -3.69 12.16
C LYS A 155 -17.39 -4.04 12.68
N LEU A 156 -17.97 -5.16 12.28
CA LEU A 156 -19.23 -5.65 12.82
C LEU A 156 -19.12 -5.96 14.31
N LEU A 157 -18.04 -6.60 14.75
CA LEU A 157 -17.78 -6.86 16.17
C LEU A 157 -17.61 -5.56 16.98
N GLU A 158 -16.90 -4.57 16.44
CA GLU A 158 -16.76 -3.24 17.06
C GLU A 158 -18.11 -2.52 17.19
N ILE A 159 -18.95 -2.56 16.13
CA ILE A 159 -20.30 -1.98 16.14
C ILE A 159 -21.20 -2.71 17.13
N GLN A 160 -21.15 -4.04 17.17
CA GLN A 160 -21.95 -4.84 18.09
C GLN A 160 -21.59 -4.52 19.54
N LYS A 161 -20.30 -4.45 19.87
CA LYS A 161 -19.82 -4.00 21.19
C LYS A 161 -20.33 -2.60 21.52
N CYS A 162 -20.25 -1.64 20.58
CA CYS A 162 -20.79 -0.30 20.81
C CYS A 162 -22.30 -0.31 21.10
N ARG A 163 -23.05 -1.19 20.43
CA ARG A 163 -24.49 -1.37 20.66
C ARG A 163 -24.77 -1.96 22.04
N ASP A 164 -23.97 -2.94 22.46
CA ASP A 164 -24.10 -3.58 23.77
C ASP A 164 -23.85 -2.60 24.92
N TYR A 165 -22.88 -1.68 24.76
CA TYR A 165 -22.60 -0.61 25.73
C TYR A 165 -23.56 0.59 25.63
N LYS A 166 -24.47 0.63 24.63
CA LYS A 166 -25.39 1.76 24.36
C LYS A 166 -24.70 3.14 24.30
N SER A 167 -23.41 3.18 23.94
CA SER A 167 -22.63 4.42 23.89
C SER A 167 -22.73 5.07 22.52
N MET A 168 -23.49 6.17 22.43
CA MET A 168 -23.62 6.95 21.19
C MET A 168 -22.27 7.52 20.74
N ALA A 169 -21.42 7.97 21.67
CA ALA A 169 -20.10 8.51 21.36
C ALA A 169 -19.18 7.47 20.69
N ALA A 170 -19.18 6.23 21.19
CA ALA A 170 -18.42 5.14 20.59
C ALA A 170 -18.92 4.81 19.18
N SER A 171 -20.25 4.79 18.98
CA SER A 171 -20.84 4.53 17.66
C SER A 171 -20.47 5.58 16.61
N ILE A 172 -20.46 6.87 16.97
CA ILE A 172 -20.05 7.96 16.07
C ILE A 172 -18.58 7.80 15.68
N GLY A 173 -17.72 7.47 16.63
CA GLY A 173 -16.30 7.26 16.35
C GLY A 173 -16.05 6.08 15.41
N VAL A 174 -16.77 4.95 15.56
CA VAL A 174 -16.66 3.81 14.64
C VAL A 174 -17.14 4.18 13.23
N VAL A 175 -18.25 4.93 13.10
CA VAL A 175 -18.74 5.42 11.80
C VAL A 175 -17.74 6.37 11.13
N LEU A 176 -17.14 7.29 11.90
CA LEU A 176 -16.08 8.17 11.39
C LEU A 176 -14.86 7.36 10.91
N MET A 177 -14.49 6.31 11.64
CA MET A 177 -13.37 5.45 11.25
C MET A 177 -13.64 4.74 9.92
N ILE A 178 -14.85 4.20 9.72
CA ILE A 178 -15.27 3.61 8.44
C ILE A 178 -15.22 4.66 7.31
N GLY A 179 -15.71 5.88 7.58
CA GLY A 179 -15.67 6.98 6.63
C GLY A 179 -14.24 7.35 6.19
N VAL A 180 -13.30 7.43 7.14
CA VAL A 180 -11.89 7.71 6.87
C VAL A 180 -11.24 6.58 6.05
N ASP A 181 -11.53 5.31 6.38
CA ASP A 181 -11.00 4.16 5.64
C ASP A 181 -11.52 4.12 4.19
N VAL A 182 -12.82 4.37 3.97
CA VAL A 182 -13.41 4.47 2.63
C VAL A 182 -12.81 5.63 1.84
N LEU A 183 -12.62 6.79 2.48
CA LEU A 183 -12.03 7.95 1.83
C LEU A 183 -10.55 7.74 1.47
N GLN A 184 -9.80 7.03 2.32
CA GLN A 184 -8.43 6.62 2.04
C GLN A 184 -8.38 5.66 0.85
N LEU A 185 -9.24 4.63 0.81
CA LEU A 185 -9.34 3.70 -0.31
C LEU A 185 -9.72 4.42 -1.60
N TRP A 186 -10.71 5.32 -1.54
CA TRP A 186 -11.13 6.16 -2.66
C TRP A 186 -9.97 6.99 -3.23
N LEU A 187 -9.18 7.62 -2.36
CA LEU A 187 -8.01 8.41 -2.78
C LEU A 187 -6.92 7.53 -3.38
N SER A 188 -6.64 6.34 -2.80
CA SER A 188 -5.68 5.40 -3.39
C SER A 188 -6.09 4.96 -4.79
N VAL A 189 -7.37 4.61 -4.98
CA VAL A 189 -7.92 4.27 -6.30
C VAL A 189 -7.84 5.46 -7.25
N SER A 190 -8.12 6.67 -6.77
CA SER A 190 -8.03 7.90 -7.56
C SER A 190 -6.60 8.20 -8.02
N VAL A 191 -5.59 8.02 -7.16
CA VAL A 191 -4.17 8.15 -7.55
C VAL A 191 -3.82 7.12 -8.61
N LEU A 192 -4.23 5.87 -8.45
CA LEU A 192 -3.95 4.83 -9.44
C LEU A 192 -4.63 5.12 -10.78
N LEU A 193 -5.89 5.55 -10.76
CA LEU A 193 -6.60 5.94 -11.98
C LEU A 193 -5.98 7.17 -12.65
N SER A 194 -5.46 8.14 -11.90
CA SER A 194 -4.84 9.33 -12.50
C SER A 194 -3.56 9.02 -13.28
N TRP A 195 -2.92 7.86 -13.03
CA TRP A 195 -1.76 7.41 -13.81
C TRP A 195 -2.17 6.80 -15.15
N VAL A 196 -3.35 6.17 -15.18
CA VAL A 196 -3.89 5.52 -16.38
C VAL A 196 -4.66 6.51 -17.25
N ILE A 197 -5.40 7.41 -16.61
CA ILE A 197 -6.31 8.34 -17.26
C ILE A 197 -5.73 9.75 -17.13
N THR A 198 -5.18 10.29 -18.21
CA THR A 198 -4.65 11.67 -18.30
C THR A 198 -5.74 12.75 -18.36
N SER A 199 -7.00 12.40 -18.04
CA SER A 199 -8.08 13.37 -18.04
C SER A 199 -7.94 14.31 -16.84
N LYS A 200 -8.07 15.61 -17.10
CA LYS A 200 -8.00 16.66 -16.09
C LYS A 200 -9.25 16.77 -15.22
N TYR A 201 -10.33 16.06 -15.56
CA TYR A 201 -11.67 16.28 -15.00
C TYR A 201 -12.12 15.20 -14.02
N PHE A 202 -11.62 13.96 -14.13
CA PHE A 202 -12.08 12.87 -13.27
C PHE A 202 -11.51 12.91 -11.85
N PHE A 203 -10.39 13.63 -11.64
CA PHE A 203 -9.74 13.72 -10.33
C PHE A 203 -9.25 15.14 -10.07
N PRO A 204 -9.99 15.98 -9.32
CA PRO A 204 -9.49 17.27 -8.87
C PRO A 204 -8.44 17.05 -7.78
N MET A 205 -7.29 16.45 -8.13
CA MET A 205 -6.14 16.47 -7.25
C MET A 205 -5.53 17.86 -7.33
N PRO A 206 -5.47 18.61 -6.20
CA PRO A 206 -4.75 19.87 -6.19
C PRO A 206 -3.28 19.56 -6.52
N THR A 207 -2.77 20.08 -7.63
CA THR A 207 -1.36 19.91 -8.00
C THR A 207 -0.53 20.93 -7.22
N LEU A 208 -0.13 20.58 -6.01
CA LEU A 208 0.86 21.35 -5.25
C LEU A 208 2.25 20.87 -5.64
N ALA A 209 2.75 21.39 -6.75
CA ALA A 209 4.10 21.11 -7.21
C ALA A 209 5.10 21.91 -6.39
N ILE A 210 5.75 21.27 -5.42
CA ILE A 210 6.90 21.85 -4.74
C ILE A 210 8.12 21.67 -5.64
N ARG A 211 8.77 22.78 -5.98
CA ARG A 211 10.01 22.78 -6.77
C ARG A 211 11.19 22.90 -5.80
N PRO A 212 11.92 21.81 -5.49
CA PRO A 212 13.01 21.86 -4.52
C PRO A 212 14.10 22.87 -4.90
N ALA A 213 14.27 23.13 -6.20
CA ALA A 213 15.19 24.14 -6.72
C ALA A 213 14.87 25.56 -6.23
N GLN A 214 13.62 25.88 -5.85
CA GLN A 214 13.26 27.17 -5.27
C GLN A 214 13.83 27.36 -3.86
N PHE A 215 14.07 26.27 -3.11
CA PHE A 215 14.69 26.32 -1.79
C PHE A 215 16.22 26.36 -1.83
N MET A 216 16.83 26.07 -2.98
CA MET A 216 18.29 26.05 -3.17
C MET A 216 18.87 27.36 -3.74
N GLY A 217 18.03 28.40 -3.89
CA GLY A 217 18.44 29.72 -4.37
C GLY A 217 18.16 29.97 -5.85
N GLU A 218 18.04 31.26 -6.20
CA GLU A 218 17.55 31.75 -7.50
C GLU A 218 18.38 31.25 -8.70
N LYS A 219 19.71 31.12 -8.54
CA LYS A 219 20.61 30.60 -9.57
C LYS A 219 20.33 29.13 -9.92
N VAL A 220 19.91 28.31 -8.95
CA VAL A 220 19.55 26.90 -9.15
C VAL A 220 18.11 26.77 -9.63
N ALA A 221 17.22 27.67 -9.19
CA ALA A 221 15.82 27.73 -9.60
C ALA A 221 15.62 27.95 -11.10
N HIS A 222 16.50 28.69 -11.77
CA HIS A 222 16.47 28.89 -13.23
C HIS A 222 17.13 27.77 -14.04
N GLY A 223 17.80 26.83 -13.39
CA GLY A 223 18.46 25.69 -14.03
C GLY A 223 17.47 24.62 -14.53
N PRO A 224 17.98 23.57 -15.21
CA PRO A 224 17.17 22.45 -15.69
C PRO A 224 16.41 21.72 -14.55
N MET A 225 16.91 21.76 -13.32
CA MET A 225 16.22 21.23 -12.14
C MET A 225 14.97 22.04 -11.74
N GLY A 226 14.88 23.32 -12.11
CA GLY A 226 13.72 24.16 -11.82
C GLY A 226 12.44 23.74 -12.55
N ARG A 227 12.56 22.90 -13.58
CA ARG A 227 11.43 22.33 -14.33
C ARG A 227 10.86 21.07 -13.68
N TYR A 228 11.60 20.44 -12.75
CA TYR A 228 11.13 19.26 -12.03
C TYR A 228 10.36 19.69 -10.78
N GLY A 229 9.05 19.43 -10.76
CA GLY A 229 8.19 19.65 -9.59
C GLY A 229 7.73 18.31 -9.03
N MET A 230 7.94 18.10 -7.73
CA MET A 230 7.38 16.93 -7.05
C MET A 230 5.98 17.29 -6.55
N ASN A 231 4.97 16.50 -6.92
CA ASN A 231 3.62 16.69 -6.42
C ASN A 231 3.52 16.13 -5.00
N VAL A 232 3.53 17.01 -3.99
CA VAL A 232 3.46 16.62 -2.58
C VAL A 232 2.03 16.50 -2.06
N ALA A 233 1.03 16.97 -2.82
CA ALA A 233 -0.36 16.93 -2.41
C ALA A 233 -0.86 15.52 -2.01
N PRO A 234 -0.65 14.45 -2.80
CA PRO A 234 -1.10 13.11 -2.38
C PRO A 234 -0.40 12.62 -1.10
N MET A 235 0.85 13.03 -0.88
CA MET A 235 1.60 12.68 0.33
C MET A 235 1.02 13.41 1.55
N ALA A 236 0.75 14.71 1.43
CA ALA A 236 0.14 15.51 2.49
C ALA A 236 -1.28 15.02 2.83
N ILE A 237 -2.09 14.68 1.81
CA ILE A 237 -3.43 14.11 2.01
C ILE A 237 -3.33 12.75 2.72
N THR A 238 -2.42 11.88 2.30
CA THR A 238 -2.22 10.57 2.95
C THR A 238 -1.78 10.74 4.42
N TRP A 239 -0.87 11.68 4.68
CA TRP A 239 -0.40 11.98 6.03
C TRP A 239 -1.52 12.53 6.92
N THR A 240 -2.30 13.50 6.43
CA THR A 240 -3.44 14.08 7.18
C THR A 240 -4.52 13.05 7.47
N LEU A 241 -4.81 12.12 6.54
CA LEU A 241 -5.76 11.04 6.79
C LEU A 241 -5.26 10.03 7.82
N ARG A 242 -3.98 9.68 7.77
CA ARG A 242 -3.37 8.84 8.82
C ARG A 242 -3.45 9.52 10.18
N PHE A 243 -3.15 10.81 10.26
CA PHE A 243 -3.28 11.57 11.49
C PHE A 243 -4.73 11.60 12.00
N LEU A 244 -5.69 11.91 11.13
CA LEU A 244 -7.12 11.89 11.47
C LEU A 244 -7.56 10.51 11.96
N ARG A 245 -7.10 9.44 11.31
CA ARG A 245 -7.38 8.08 11.74
C ARG A 245 -6.84 7.79 13.14
N THR A 246 -5.59 8.14 13.44
CA THR A 246 -5.01 7.97 14.79
C THR A 246 -5.79 8.78 15.84
N GLN A 247 -6.26 9.99 15.50
CA GLN A 247 -7.09 10.78 16.41
C GLN A 247 -8.45 10.12 16.66
N VAL A 248 -9.12 9.63 15.61
CA VAL A 248 -10.41 8.91 15.72
C VAL A 248 -10.23 7.61 16.51
N GLU A 249 -9.16 6.85 16.27
CA GLU A 249 -8.81 5.66 17.04
C GLU A 249 -8.63 6.01 18.53
N SER A 250 -7.86 7.04 18.85
CA SER A 250 -7.66 7.47 20.24
C SER A 250 -8.97 7.92 20.91
N TYR A 251 -9.84 8.60 20.17
CA TYR A 251 -11.15 9.05 20.64
C TYR A 251 -12.08 7.86 20.89
N THR A 252 -12.17 6.93 19.93
CA THR A 252 -12.99 5.71 20.07
C THR A 252 -12.51 4.84 21.23
N ALA A 253 -11.21 4.68 21.41
CA ALA A 253 -10.64 3.92 22.51
C ALA A 253 -11.01 4.52 23.87
N LYS A 254 -10.90 5.85 24.01
CA LYS A 254 -11.32 6.56 25.23
C LYS A 254 -12.83 6.47 25.48
N ALA A 255 -13.64 6.57 24.43
CA ALA A 255 -15.10 6.46 24.54
C ALA A 255 -15.53 5.04 24.93
N LEU A 256 -14.89 4.02 24.36
CA LEU A 256 -15.13 2.61 24.69
C LEU A 256 -14.66 2.25 26.10
N SER A 257 -13.48 2.72 26.52
CA SER A 257 -12.98 2.46 27.87
C SER A 257 -13.88 3.12 28.93
N HIS A 258 -14.35 4.35 28.69
CA HIS A 258 -15.30 5.01 29.58
C HIS A 258 -16.64 4.25 29.67
N ALA A 259 -17.20 3.83 28.53
CA ALA A 259 -18.44 3.07 28.50
C ALA A 259 -18.31 1.70 29.21
N TYR A 260 -17.18 1.01 29.02
CA TYR A 260 -16.88 -0.23 29.71
C TYR A 260 -16.75 -0.03 31.23
N GLN A 261 -16.04 1.02 31.66
CA GLN A 261 -15.95 1.36 33.08
C GLN A 261 -17.31 1.68 33.68
N GLN A 262 -18.16 2.41 32.96
CA GLN A 262 -19.51 2.73 33.41
C GLN A 262 -20.37 1.48 33.56
N GLN A 263 -20.37 0.57 32.59
CA GLN A 263 -21.09 -0.71 32.70
C GLN A 263 -20.54 -1.58 33.83
N ARG A 264 -19.23 -1.57 34.07
CA ARG A 264 -18.61 -2.26 35.20
C ARG A 264 -19.03 -1.65 36.55
N LYS A 265 -19.23 -0.33 36.62
CA LYS A 265 -19.77 0.34 37.80
C LYS A 265 -21.25 0.01 38.02
N GLU A 266 -22.05 0.00 36.96
CA GLU A 266 -23.48 -0.36 37.02
C GLU A 266 -23.69 -1.83 37.41
N SER A 267 -22.90 -2.76 36.87
CA SER A 267 -22.92 -4.17 37.30
C SER A 267 -22.52 -4.32 38.77
N ARG A 268 -21.48 -3.63 39.23
CA ARG A 268 -21.11 -3.61 40.67
C ARG A 268 -22.19 -3.01 41.56
N ALA A 269 -22.89 -1.97 41.11
CA ALA A 269 -23.98 -1.36 41.85
C ALA A 269 -25.15 -2.34 42.04
N ASN A 270 -25.39 -3.23 41.06
CA ASN A 270 -26.45 -4.23 41.07
C ASN A 270 -26.05 -5.61 41.64
N GLU A 271 -24.75 -5.88 41.85
CA GLU A 271 -24.24 -7.12 42.50
C GLU A 271 -24.78 -7.24 43.94
N THR A 272 -25.24 -8.44 44.31
CA THR A 272 -25.69 -8.75 45.68
C THR A 272 -24.52 -8.78 46.68
N GLU A 273 -24.78 -8.57 47.98
CA GLU A 273 -23.72 -8.51 49.00
C GLU A 273 -22.90 -9.82 49.07
N GLU A 274 -23.54 -10.97 48.86
CA GLU A 274 -22.89 -12.29 48.82
C GLU A 274 -21.92 -12.41 47.63
N GLU A 275 -22.30 -11.94 46.44
CA GLU A 275 -21.41 -11.90 45.27
C GLU A 275 -20.23 -10.94 45.46
N ARG A 276 -20.45 -9.80 46.13
CA ARG A 276 -19.37 -8.86 46.49
C ARG A 276 -18.37 -9.50 47.45
N ALA A 277 -18.84 -10.23 48.47
CA ALA A 277 -17.99 -10.94 49.41
C ALA A 277 -17.18 -12.06 48.72
N ALA A 278 -17.83 -12.87 47.88
CA ALA A 278 -17.16 -13.92 47.10
C ALA A 278 -16.09 -13.35 46.15
N ARG A 279 -16.37 -12.21 45.51
CA ARG A 279 -15.41 -11.53 44.64
C ARG A 279 -14.22 -10.94 45.41
N LYS A 280 -14.45 -10.33 46.57
CA LYS A 280 -13.37 -9.86 47.45
C LYS A 280 -12.48 -11.04 47.87
N ALA A 281 -13.07 -12.18 48.25
CA ALA A 281 -12.34 -13.40 48.60
C ALA A 281 -11.52 -13.96 47.41
N ALA A 282 -12.12 -14.06 46.22
CA ALA A 282 -11.44 -14.53 45.02
C ALA A 282 -10.28 -13.59 44.61
N ARG A 283 -10.47 -12.26 44.71
CA ARG A 283 -9.40 -11.29 44.42
C ARG A 283 -8.26 -11.40 45.42
N ARG A 284 -8.55 -11.60 46.71
CA ARG A 284 -7.53 -11.84 47.75
C ARG A 284 -6.78 -13.15 47.48
N ALA A 285 -7.47 -14.22 47.07
CA ALA A 285 -6.84 -15.51 46.72
C ALA A 285 -5.95 -15.38 45.48
N ALA A 286 -6.41 -14.73 44.41
CA ALA A 286 -5.63 -14.50 43.20
C ALA A 286 -4.40 -13.62 43.46
N LYS A 287 -4.53 -12.55 44.28
CA LYS A 287 -3.39 -11.73 44.72
C LYS A 287 -2.35 -12.56 45.50
N ARG A 288 -2.77 -13.50 46.34
CA ARG A 288 -1.86 -14.40 47.06
C ARG A 288 -1.08 -15.30 46.10
N LEU A 289 -1.77 -15.95 45.17
CA LEU A 289 -1.12 -16.80 44.16
C LEU A 289 -0.15 -16.01 43.28
N ALA A 290 -0.53 -14.82 42.82
CA ALA A 290 0.35 -13.97 42.01
C ALA A 290 1.60 -13.51 42.79
N LYS A 291 1.46 -13.20 44.08
CA LYS A 291 2.61 -12.89 44.96
C LYS A 291 3.51 -14.11 45.17
N GLU A 292 2.95 -15.30 45.32
CA GLU A 292 3.71 -16.55 45.43
C GLU A 292 4.46 -16.88 44.13
N GLU A 293 3.82 -16.74 42.97
CA GLU A 293 4.46 -16.92 41.66
C GLU A 293 5.57 -15.89 41.41
N ALA A 294 5.35 -14.62 41.76
CA ALA A 294 6.36 -13.58 41.66
C ALA A 294 7.57 -13.88 42.56
N ALA A 295 7.32 -14.30 43.81
CA ALA A 295 8.37 -14.70 44.74
C ALA A 295 9.14 -15.93 44.23
N GLN A 296 8.46 -16.91 43.62
CA GLN A 296 9.10 -18.07 43.00
C GLN A 296 9.97 -17.66 41.81
N LYS A 297 9.47 -16.80 40.91
CA LYS A 297 10.25 -16.29 39.78
C LYS A 297 11.47 -15.49 40.23
N GLU A 298 11.35 -14.70 41.30
CA GLU A 298 12.50 -14.00 41.89
C GLU A 298 13.52 -14.97 42.47
N LEU A 299 13.07 -16.02 43.16
CA LEU A 299 13.94 -17.05 43.71
C LEU A 299 14.65 -17.84 42.61
N GLU A 300 13.96 -18.16 41.50
CA GLU A 300 14.56 -18.76 40.30
C GLU A 300 15.60 -17.83 39.68
N ARG A 301 15.30 -16.54 39.51
CA ARG A 301 16.28 -15.55 39.00
C ARG A 301 17.50 -15.47 39.91
N GLN A 302 17.32 -15.49 41.24
CA GLN A 302 18.43 -15.50 42.19
C GLN A 302 19.26 -16.79 42.10
N GLN A 303 18.63 -17.95 41.93
CA GLN A 303 19.33 -19.21 41.73
C GLN A 303 20.11 -19.24 40.41
N GLN A 304 19.53 -18.76 39.31
CA GLN A 304 20.21 -18.62 38.02
C GLN A 304 21.42 -17.69 38.13
N GLN A 305 21.26 -16.54 38.79
CA GLN A 305 22.39 -15.63 39.04
C GLN A 305 23.46 -16.26 39.95
N ALA A 306 23.08 -17.05 40.95
CA ALA A 306 24.02 -17.74 41.82
C ALA A 306 24.78 -18.86 41.08
N GLN A 307 24.11 -19.62 40.20
CA GLN A 307 24.72 -20.62 39.33
C GLN A 307 25.70 -19.97 38.35
N PHE A 308 25.27 -18.90 37.67
CA PHE A 308 26.13 -18.14 36.77
C PHE A 308 27.38 -17.58 37.50
N ARG A 309 27.22 -17.07 38.71
CA ARG A 309 28.35 -16.62 39.54
C ARG A 309 29.31 -17.75 39.90
N LYS A 310 28.81 -18.96 40.18
CA LYS A 310 29.65 -20.15 40.44
C LYS A 310 30.42 -20.57 39.20
N GLU A 311 29.76 -20.67 38.05
CA GLU A 311 30.41 -21.02 36.79
C GLU A 311 31.51 -20.01 36.41
N MET A 312 31.25 -18.72 36.59
CA MET A 312 32.25 -17.66 36.39
C MET A 312 33.43 -17.78 37.37
N ALA A 313 33.16 -18.10 38.65
CA ALA A 313 34.21 -18.32 39.64
C ALA A 313 35.05 -19.56 39.30
N ASP A 314 34.43 -20.64 38.84
CA ASP A 314 35.10 -21.87 38.42
C ASP A 314 35.94 -21.62 37.17
N GLN A 315 35.42 -20.93 36.16
CA GLN A 315 36.18 -20.51 34.97
C GLN A 315 37.37 -19.62 35.34
N ALA A 316 37.18 -18.63 36.22
CA ALA A 316 38.25 -17.78 36.70
C ALA A 316 39.32 -18.59 37.44
N SER A 317 38.92 -19.56 38.27
CA SER A 317 39.85 -20.47 38.96
C SER A 317 40.64 -21.32 37.97
N GLN A 318 40.01 -21.87 36.92
CA GLN A 318 40.69 -22.64 35.88
C GLN A 318 41.71 -21.80 35.11
N GLN A 319 41.41 -20.53 34.85
CA GLN A 319 42.38 -19.62 34.23
C GLN A 319 43.57 -19.30 35.15
N LEU A 320 43.32 -19.12 36.45
CA LEU A 320 44.37 -18.88 37.45
C LEU A 320 45.28 -20.11 37.65
N PHE A 321 44.71 -21.30 37.81
CA PHE A 321 45.48 -22.52 38.07
C PHE A 321 46.04 -23.18 36.79
N GLY A 322 45.34 -23.07 35.65
CA GLY A 322 45.79 -23.59 34.36
C GLY A 322 47.03 -22.89 33.81
N ARG A 323 47.21 -21.58 34.10
CA ARG A 323 48.42 -20.84 33.69
C ARG A 323 49.67 -21.27 34.45
N GLN A 324 49.55 -21.71 35.69
CA GLN A 324 50.72 -22.19 36.45
C GLN A 324 51.30 -23.50 35.86
N GLN A 325 50.48 -24.38 35.30
CA GLN A 325 50.98 -25.59 34.63
C GLN A 325 51.67 -25.28 33.29
N GLN A 326 51.19 -24.31 32.52
CA GLN A 326 51.86 -23.92 31.26
C GLN A 326 53.19 -23.19 31.49
N GLN A 327 53.34 -22.43 32.58
CA GLN A 327 54.63 -21.79 32.89
C GLN A 327 55.71 -22.81 33.31
N GLN A 328 55.34 -23.98 33.84
CA GLN A 328 56.32 -25.05 34.12
C GLN A 328 56.77 -25.82 32.86
N GLN A 329 56.00 -25.82 31.77
CA GLN A 329 56.40 -26.49 30.51
C GLN A 329 57.22 -25.61 29.54
N GLN A 330 57.23 -24.28 29.70
CA GLN A 330 57.99 -23.38 28.81
C GLN A 330 59.47 -23.18 29.15
N GLN A 331 60.02 -23.84 30.18
CA GLN A 331 61.46 -23.77 30.49
C GLN A 331 62.36 -24.72 29.68
N GLN A 332 61.85 -25.43 28.66
CA GLN A 332 62.67 -26.31 27.82
C GLN A 332 62.44 -26.13 26.31
N GLN A 333 62.58 -24.92 25.73
CA GLN A 333 62.87 -24.80 24.30
C GLN A 333 63.89 -23.69 23.98
N PRO A 334 64.88 -23.97 23.10
CA PRO A 334 65.97 -23.04 22.75
C PRO A 334 65.55 -21.98 21.72
N PRO A 335 66.31 -20.87 21.60
CA PRO A 335 65.91 -19.71 20.82
C PRO A 335 66.15 -19.91 19.32
N ARG A 336 65.18 -19.52 18.48
CA ARG A 336 65.41 -19.24 17.06
C ARG A 336 64.95 -17.85 16.68
N HIS A 337 65.79 -17.25 15.86
CA HIS A 337 65.83 -15.89 15.35
C HIS A 337 64.68 -15.53 14.37
N PRO A 338 64.55 -14.24 13.98
CA PRO A 338 63.32 -13.64 13.51
C PRO A 338 63.18 -13.74 11.99
N GLN A 339 61.95 -13.83 11.51
CA GLN A 339 61.63 -13.51 10.12
C GLN A 339 60.45 -12.54 10.06
N GLN A 340 60.69 -11.49 9.27
CA GLN A 340 59.75 -10.48 8.81
C GLN A 340 58.65 -11.10 7.96
N HIS A 341 57.42 -10.58 8.06
CA HIS A 341 56.43 -10.30 7.00
C HIS A 341 55.10 -10.00 7.73
N GLN A 342 54.55 -8.79 7.69
CA GLN A 342 53.76 -8.12 6.64
C GLN A 342 52.24 -8.35 6.80
N GLU A 343 51.51 -7.23 6.71
CA GLU A 343 50.07 -7.05 6.42
C GLU A 343 49.04 -7.53 7.47
N GLN A 344 48.47 -6.59 8.23
CA GLN A 344 47.21 -5.92 7.89
C GLN A 344 46.01 -6.87 7.74
N GLY A 345 45.37 -7.15 8.85
CA GLY A 345 43.99 -7.66 8.91
C GLY A 345 43.31 -7.09 10.14
N LYS A 346 42.63 -5.94 9.98
CA LYS A 346 41.73 -5.41 11.00
C LYS A 346 40.69 -6.48 11.31
N PRO A 347 40.46 -6.87 12.59
CA PRO A 347 39.28 -7.65 12.92
C PRO A 347 38.07 -6.78 12.59
N GLN A 348 37.34 -7.24 11.58
CA GLN A 348 36.05 -6.73 11.18
C GLN A 348 35.15 -6.88 12.40
N ARG A 349 34.88 -5.74 13.03
CA ARG A 349 33.87 -5.56 14.07
C ARG A 349 32.61 -6.21 13.53
N SER A 350 32.21 -7.33 14.12
CA SER A 350 30.91 -7.93 13.84
C SER A 350 29.86 -6.83 13.98
N PRO A 351 28.90 -6.74 13.06
CA PRO A 351 27.74 -5.90 13.27
C PRO A 351 27.14 -6.38 14.57
N PHE A 352 27.05 -5.44 15.51
CA PHE A 352 26.05 -5.38 16.54
C PHE A 352 24.77 -6.08 16.03
N GLU A 353 24.58 -7.35 16.43
CA GLU A 353 23.26 -7.95 16.45
C GLU A 353 22.51 -7.12 17.50
N GLU A 354 21.83 -6.09 17.01
CA GLU A 354 20.73 -5.47 17.73
C GLU A 354 19.81 -6.63 18.14
N ASP A 355 19.80 -6.89 19.44
CA ASP A 355 18.78 -7.67 20.11
C ASP A 355 17.40 -7.20 19.66
N GLU A 356 16.86 -7.83 18.61
CA GLU A 356 15.47 -7.75 18.18
C GLU A 356 14.54 -8.49 19.16
N ASN A 357 14.90 -8.50 20.45
CA ASN A 357 14.17 -9.16 21.53
C ASN A 357 13.71 -8.17 22.61
N HIS A 358 13.55 -6.90 22.25
CA HIS A 358 12.95 -5.87 23.10
C HIS A 358 11.52 -5.46 22.70
N GLN A 359 10.89 -6.17 21.77
CA GLN A 359 9.50 -5.91 21.36
C GLN A 359 8.44 -6.73 22.12
N GLN A 360 8.80 -7.45 23.20
CA GLN A 360 7.88 -8.36 23.91
C GLN A 360 7.53 -7.96 25.35
N SER A 361 7.88 -6.75 25.82
CA SER A 361 7.63 -6.34 27.22
C SER A 361 6.81 -5.05 27.42
N TYR A 362 6.22 -4.48 26.36
CA TYR A 362 5.36 -3.30 26.54
C TYR A 362 3.88 -3.63 26.82
N ASP A 363 3.47 -4.90 26.70
CA ASP A 363 2.11 -5.32 27.06
C ASP A 363 1.93 -5.56 28.58
N ASP A 364 3.02 -5.73 29.35
CA ASP A 364 2.94 -5.96 30.81
C ASP A 364 2.91 -4.67 31.65
N LEU A 365 3.21 -3.51 31.06
CA LEU A 365 3.27 -2.22 31.80
C LEU A 365 1.93 -1.48 31.85
N ASN A 366 0.96 -1.83 31.00
CA ASN A 366 -0.35 -1.17 31.00
C ASN A 366 -1.35 -1.76 32.00
N ASP A 367 -1.09 -2.95 32.54
CA ASP A 367 -1.96 -3.57 33.54
C ASP A 367 -1.64 -3.14 34.99
N HIS A 368 -0.49 -2.51 35.23
CA HIS A 368 -0.10 -2.06 36.57
C HIS A 368 -0.66 -0.69 36.96
N GLU A 369 -0.97 0.19 36.02
CA GLU A 369 -1.46 1.55 36.33
C GLU A 369 -2.95 1.56 36.72
N PHE A 370 -3.69 0.46 36.50
CA PHE A 370 -5.12 0.37 36.89
C PHE A 370 -5.35 -0.18 38.31
N LEU A 371 -4.28 -0.54 39.03
CA LEU A 371 -4.37 -1.12 40.38
C LEU A 371 -4.01 -0.17 41.53
N SER A 372 -3.35 0.97 41.30
CA SER A 372 -2.91 1.85 42.40
C SER A 372 -4.05 2.57 43.11
N ASP A 373 -5.15 2.89 42.41
CA ASP A 373 -6.26 3.66 43.02
C ASP A 373 -7.12 2.86 44.02
N ASN A 374 -6.75 1.60 44.35
CA ASN A 374 -7.43 0.83 45.40
C ASN A 374 -6.51 0.37 46.53
N GLU A 375 -5.21 0.72 46.53
CA GLU A 375 -4.32 0.36 47.65
C GLU A 375 -4.64 1.17 48.91
N ASP A 376 -5.03 2.44 48.77
CA ASP A 376 -5.29 3.32 49.92
C ASP A 376 -6.48 2.89 50.82
N ASN A 377 -7.39 2.03 50.33
CA ASN A 377 -8.51 1.52 51.14
C ASN A 377 -8.23 0.14 51.77
N GLU A 378 -7.19 -0.59 51.34
CA GLU A 378 -6.89 -1.93 51.88
C GLU A 378 -6.16 -1.86 53.24
N ASP A 379 -5.39 -0.80 53.48
CA ASP A 379 -4.67 -0.60 54.75
C ASP A 379 -5.60 -0.21 55.91
N GLU A 380 -6.72 0.48 55.64
CA GLU A 380 -7.74 0.77 56.66
C GLU A 380 -8.49 -0.49 57.09
N ASP A 381 -8.95 -1.32 56.14
CA ASP A 381 -9.65 -2.59 56.43
C ASP A 381 -8.73 -3.58 57.19
N GLU A 382 -7.42 -3.61 56.89
CA GLU A 382 -6.47 -4.48 57.61
C GLU A 382 -6.14 -3.94 59.01
N MET A 383 -6.03 -2.62 59.18
CA MET A 383 -5.88 -2.01 60.50
C MET A 383 -7.13 -2.20 61.37
N GLU A 384 -8.34 -2.12 60.82
CA GLU A 384 -9.57 -2.39 61.57
C GLU A 384 -9.66 -3.85 62.01
N ALA A 385 -9.35 -4.80 61.12
CA ALA A 385 -9.33 -6.22 61.48
C ALA A 385 -8.31 -6.55 62.58
N LYS A 386 -7.13 -5.91 62.55
CA LYS A 386 -6.11 -6.04 63.62
C LYS A 386 -6.61 -5.45 64.95
N ARG A 387 -7.24 -4.27 64.93
CA ARG A 387 -7.82 -3.66 66.14
C ARG A 387 -8.93 -4.51 66.74
N GLN A 388 -9.76 -5.12 65.90
CA GLN A 388 -10.87 -5.96 66.34
C GLN A 388 -10.36 -7.28 66.95
N PHE A 389 -9.33 -7.87 66.35
CA PHE A 389 -8.66 -9.05 66.92
C PHE A 389 -7.93 -8.74 68.25
N GLU A 390 -7.28 -7.58 68.37
CA GLU A 390 -6.69 -7.13 69.65
C GLU A 390 -7.77 -6.88 70.72
N ALA A 391 -8.93 -6.34 70.35
CA ALA A 391 -10.05 -6.12 71.28
C ALA A 391 -10.64 -7.45 71.78
N ASP A 392 -10.79 -8.44 70.92
CA ASP A 392 -11.28 -9.77 71.31
C ASP A 392 -10.27 -10.49 72.22
N LEU A 393 -8.95 -10.36 71.97
CA LEU A 393 -7.93 -10.92 72.85
C LEU A 393 -7.93 -10.29 74.25
N GLN A 394 -8.24 -9.01 74.37
CA GLN A 394 -8.34 -8.33 75.66
C GLN A 394 -9.57 -8.76 76.46
N HIS A 395 -10.57 -9.37 75.83
CA HIS A 395 -11.79 -9.81 76.51
C HIS A 395 -11.74 -11.25 77.04
N VAL A 396 -10.66 -11.99 76.76
CA VAL A 396 -10.51 -13.42 77.10
C VAL A 396 -9.94 -13.68 78.50
N ASP A 397 -9.32 -12.71 79.16
CA ASP A 397 -8.81 -12.90 80.52
C ASP A 397 -9.63 -12.11 81.56
N ILE A 398 -10.25 -12.84 82.51
CA ILE A 398 -10.21 -12.62 83.98
C ILE A 398 -11.30 -13.40 84.75
N ASN A 399 -12.29 -14.05 84.12
CA ASN A 399 -13.41 -14.65 84.89
C ASN A 399 -13.45 -16.20 85.01
N ASP A 400 -12.50 -16.96 84.47
CA ASP A 400 -12.55 -18.44 84.51
C ASP A 400 -11.42 -19.10 85.34
N LEU A 401 -10.85 -18.37 86.31
CA LEU A 401 -9.97 -18.94 87.34
C LEU A 401 -10.56 -18.67 88.74
N ASP A 402 -11.63 -19.39 89.08
CA ASP A 402 -12.07 -19.64 90.46
C ASP A 402 -12.53 -21.10 90.62
#